data_AF-A0AAV0CNT7-F1
#
_entry.id   AF-A0AAV0CNT7-F1
#
_cell.length_a   1.000
_cell.length_b   1.000
_cell.length_c   1.000
_cell.angle_alpha   90.00
_cell.angle_beta   90.00
_cell.angle_gamma   90.00
#
_symmetry.space_group_name_H-M   'P 1'
#
loop_
_entity.id
_entity.type
_entity.pdbx_description
1 polymer ?
#
loop_
_entity_poly.entity_id
_entity_poly.type
_entity_poly.pdbx_seq_one_letter_code
_entity_poly.pdbx_strand_id
1 'polypeptide(L)'
;MGRDLKHIDFAAVSKALRSSSLAWNNAKIEYDQIVEVPYHSLVTKKRDGSDCRKVISQINFSLLQRINGGINALTAKSFVIEYELRCNMDNDPIYGRIENFSLSFTVDWNVCHIDITCVPGPIDAVVVDADLRAMLNEGIVRNLKKFAGLTGLYPKQVRDTHKAAQLIKVFWHGLIGQSKVTRLVKGCLMYLERLEKGPAEFKAYRPNTLRYTVEDLLPTMDYGETAYVFTTNESGVSSNAILYGMCEEYPHPNFGGYEHISIPADGKTIYLVGYELEQFKTDVFFTPEMIWGTLIQYADQFNIGSALEQALIIACSLKENRYMVRGCLPQVFSRCDLVYPALTRSKEGVSGNTIINAAKATMVGRYHQMVNFVLFKDLDVSLQNTRFNQNRDLASIIGRHHLQLMEYMDDIGVVDMLKVSKAFTWLTSLRSADMDRLRQMSVFEGFWLINYPKTVLKDGVIKSLKKGYKNGISIMMPGVFFDSFETLMREVEIGSGKYLAEIPNGGFNVSFTNLTCEAPPPVRKIVFDNEGEMEVGFNYDFLGPKTLMFQSVGEVATPSRFHIYREDAEYGWECGSNGEFPPEAEDEHSPKEKQPQGGIKGNKLKQNDQRA
;
A
#
# COMPACT_ATOMS: atom_id res chain seq x y z
N MET A 1 -22.22 6.65 -60.93
CA MET A 1 -21.51 5.99 -59.82
C MET A 1 -22.30 6.24 -58.53
N GLY A 2 -23.25 5.37 -58.19
CA GLY A 2 -23.94 5.39 -56.90
C GLY A 2 -23.62 4.09 -56.20
N ARG A 3 -22.78 4.13 -55.16
CA ARG A 3 -22.49 2.98 -54.30
C ARG A 3 -23.09 3.24 -52.92
N ASP A 4 -24.05 2.41 -52.56
CA ASP A 4 -24.33 1.86 -51.22
C ASP A 4 -24.00 2.73 -49.99
N LEU A 5 -24.87 3.71 -49.71
CA LEU A 5 -25.05 4.31 -48.38
C LEU A 5 -26.33 3.76 -47.70
N LYS A 6 -26.70 2.50 -47.98
CA LYS A 6 -27.83 1.86 -47.30
C LYS A 6 -27.30 1.22 -46.02
N HIS A 7 -27.80 1.72 -44.89
CA HIS A 7 -27.47 1.35 -43.51
C HIS A 7 -26.37 2.15 -42.81
N ILE A 8 -26.42 3.49 -42.88
CA ILE A 8 -25.84 4.31 -41.80
C ILE A 8 -26.84 4.31 -40.65
N ASP A 9 -26.45 3.72 -39.52
CA ASP A 9 -27.20 3.82 -38.26
C ASP A 9 -27.01 5.23 -37.69
N PHE A 10 -27.92 6.13 -38.05
CA PHE A 10 -27.91 7.51 -37.57
C PHE A 10 -28.01 7.62 -36.04
N ALA A 11 -28.62 6.63 -35.36
CA ALA A 11 -28.67 6.61 -33.90
C ALA A 11 -27.29 6.30 -33.31
N ALA A 12 -26.57 5.32 -33.87
CA ALA A 12 -25.19 5.02 -33.49
C ALA A 12 -24.24 6.21 -33.76
N VAL A 13 -24.36 6.86 -34.92
CA VAL A 13 -23.55 8.04 -35.25
C VAL A 13 -23.84 9.21 -34.32
N SER A 14 -25.12 9.50 -34.05
CA SER A 14 -25.54 10.55 -33.12
C SER A 14 -25.06 10.29 -31.70
N LYS A 15 -25.13 9.03 -31.23
CA LYS A 15 -24.61 8.60 -29.93
C LYS A 15 -23.09 8.78 -29.84
N ALA A 16 -22.35 8.41 -30.89
CA ALA A 16 -20.89 8.58 -30.95
C ALA A 16 -20.49 10.06 -30.90
N LEU A 17 -21.15 10.92 -31.69
CA LEU A 17 -20.90 12.36 -31.69
C LEU A 17 -21.19 13.00 -30.32
N ARG A 18 -22.31 12.64 -29.68
CA ARG A 18 -22.64 13.11 -28.32
C ARG A 18 -21.61 12.66 -27.30
N SER A 19 -21.21 11.39 -27.35
CA SER A 19 -20.19 10.84 -26.45
C SER A 19 -18.85 11.56 -26.62
N SER A 20 -18.44 11.84 -27.85
CA SER A 20 -17.20 12.58 -28.15
C SER A 20 -17.26 14.02 -27.63
N SER A 21 -18.40 14.70 -27.80
CA SER A 21 -18.59 16.07 -27.29
C SER A 21 -18.57 16.12 -25.76
N LEU A 22 -19.23 15.17 -25.08
CA LEU A 22 -19.19 15.06 -23.61
C LEU A 22 -17.78 14.79 -23.11
N ALA A 23 -17.05 13.88 -23.76
CA ALA A 23 -15.67 13.55 -23.40
C ALA A 23 -14.74 14.76 -23.58
N TRP A 24 -14.91 15.53 -24.65
CA TRP A 24 -14.17 16.78 -24.87
C TRP A 24 -14.48 17.82 -23.79
N ASN A 25 -15.76 18.05 -23.46
CA ASN A 25 -16.16 19.00 -22.42
C ASN A 25 -15.58 18.61 -21.05
N ASN A 26 -15.59 17.33 -20.71
CA ASN A 26 -15.00 16.83 -19.47
C ASN A 26 -13.48 17.05 -19.45
N ALA A 27 -12.79 16.80 -20.56
CA ALA A 27 -11.35 17.05 -20.70
C ALA A 27 -11.02 18.54 -20.61
N LYS A 28 -11.86 19.41 -21.17
CA LYS A 28 -11.73 20.87 -21.08
C LYS A 28 -11.88 21.35 -19.63
N ILE A 29 -12.89 20.87 -18.93
CA ILE A 29 -13.10 21.17 -17.50
C ILE A 29 -11.89 20.71 -16.67
N GLU A 30 -11.38 19.50 -16.91
CA GLU A 30 -10.17 18.99 -16.26
C GLU A 30 -8.97 19.91 -16.55
N TYR A 31 -8.72 20.23 -17.82
CA TYR A 31 -7.62 21.08 -18.29
C TYR A 31 -7.63 22.45 -17.60
N ASP A 32 -8.79 23.10 -17.52
CA ASP A 32 -8.93 24.44 -16.93
C ASP A 32 -8.79 24.44 -15.40
N GLN A 33 -9.19 23.37 -14.72
CA GLN A 33 -9.17 23.27 -13.25
C GLN A 33 -7.82 22.90 -12.64
N ILE A 34 -6.87 22.39 -13.44
CA ILE A 34 -5.55 22.00 -12.95
C ILE A 34 -4.78 23.21 -12.43
N VAL A 35 -4.39 23.13 -11.15
CA VAL A 35 -3.53 24.09 -10.46
C VAL A 35 -2.08 23.61 -10.49
N GLU A 36 -1.18 24.49 -10.92
CA GLU A 36 0.24 24.21 -11.01
C GLU A 36 0.97 24.64 -9.74
N VAL A 37 1.78 23.76 -9.16
CA VAL A 37 2.59 24.07 -7.98
C VAL A 37 4.06 23.69 -8.23
N PRO A 38 5.03 24.53 -7.83
CA PRO A 38 6.42 24.12 -7.85
C PRO A 38 6.70 23.11 -6.74
N TYR A 39 7.61 22.16 -6.98
CA TYR A 39 7.87 21.06 -6.04
C TYR A 39 8.32 21.55 -4.64
N HIS A 40 9.03 22.68 -4.57
CA HIS A 40 9.49 23.26 -3.31
C HIS A 40 8.38 23.93 -2.48
N SER A 41 7.18 24.07 -3.05
CA SER A 41 6.00 24.60 -2.37
C SER A 41 5.04 23.49 -1.91
N LEU A 42 5.41 22.22 -2.10
CA LEU A 42 4.68 21.11 -1.51
C LEU A 42 4.81 21.17 0.02
N VAL A 43 3.68 21.06 0.71
CA VAL A 43 3.60 21.06 2.17
C VAL A 43 3.06 19.72 2.62
N THR A 44 3.70 19.11 3.63
CA THR A 44 3.17 17.89 4.24
C THR A 44 1.85 18.22 4.94
N LYS A 45 0.75 17.62 4.50
CA LYS A 45 -0.51 17.72 5.23
C LYS A 45 -0.42 16.76 6.40
N LYS A 46 -0.54 17.24 7.64
CA LYS A 46 -0.79 16.37 8.80
C LYS A 46 -2.18 15.75 8.66
N ARG A 47 -2.35 14.77 7.78
CA ARG A 47 -3.53 13.92 7.73
C ARG A 47 -3.32 12.75 8.68
N ASP A 48 -4.41 12.37 9.33
CA ASP A 48 -4.39 11.27 10.30
C ASP A 48 -4.16 9.94 9.56
N GLY A 49 -3.16 9.17 10.00
CA GLY A 49 -2.81 7.88 9.42
C GLY A 49 -3.77 6.75 9.84
N SER A 50 -4.76 7.05 10.68
CA SER A 50 -5.77 6.11 11.17
C SER A 50 -6.70 5.56 10.07
N ASP A 51 -6.87 6.30 8.96
CA ASP A 51 -7.72 5.91 7.81
C ASP A 51 -7.08 4.88 6.87
N CYS A 52 -5.85 4.45 7.12
CA CYS A 52 -5.10 3.52 6.26
C CYS A 52 -5.69 2.09 6.19
N ARG A 53 -6.60 1.71 7.11
CA ARG A 53 -7.08 0.32 7.33
C ARG A 53 -7.98 -0.28 6.23
N LYS A 54 -8.06 0.32 5.04
CA LYS A 54 -8.96 -0.11 3.95
C LYS A 54 -8.37 0.04 2.55
N VAL A 55 -7.07 0.26 2.41
CA VAL A 55 -6.46 0.54 1.11
C VAL A 55 -6.64 -0.61 0.12
N ILE A 56 -6.46 -1.86 0.54
CA ILE A 56 -6.61 -3.03 -0.36
C ILE A 56 -8.05 -3.14 -0.91
N SER A 57 -9.07 -2.95 -0.06
CA SER A 57 -10.46 -3.02 -0.51
C SER A 57 -10.85 -1.83 -1.40
N GLN A 58 -10.31 -0.64 -1.11
CA GLN A 58 -10.50 0.56 -1.94
C GLN A 58 -9.84 0.45 -3.32
N ILE A 59 -8.66 -0.18 -3.44
CA ILE A 59 -8.01 -0.45 -4.74
C ILE A 59 -8.94 -1.31 -5.60
N ASN A 60 -9.44 -2.41 -5.03
CA ASN A 60 -10.29 -3.33 -5.76
C ASN A 60 -11.56 -2.63 -6.28
N PHE A 61 -12.23 -1.89 -5.40
CA PHE A 61 -13.42 -1.12 -5.76
C PHE A 61 -13.12 -0.06 -6.84
N SER A 62 -12.03 0.68 -6.66
CA SER A 62 -11.62 1.74 -7.58
C SER A 62 -11.25 1.21 -8.96
N LEU A 63 -10.57 0.05 -9.05
CA LEU A 63 -10.23 -0.58 -10.32
C LEU A 63 -11.46 -1.20 -11.00
N LEU A 64 -12.34 -1.86 -10.26
CA LEU A 64 -13.59 -2.41 -10.80
C LEU A 64 -14.52 -1.32 -11.37
N GLN A 65 -14.58 -0.15 -10.73
CA GLN A 65 -15.39 0.95 -11.23
C GLN A 65 -14.81 1.66 -12.46
N ARG A 66 -13.49 1.59 -12.65
CA ARG A 66 -12.79 2.43 -13.64
C ARG A 66 -12.28 1.66 -14.85
N ILE A 67 -12.06 0.36 -14.70
CA ILE A 67 -11.41 -0.45 -15.71
C ILE A 67 -12.20 -1.75 -15.87
N ASN A 68 -12.99 -1.81 -16.93
CA ASN A 68 -13.63 -3.07 -17.32
C ASN A 68 -12.55 -4.14 -17.57
N GLY A 69 -12.51 -5.17 -16.72
CA GLY A 69 -11.51 -6.22 -16.81
C GLY A 69 -10.10 -5.83 -16.33
N GLY A 70 -9.94 -4.73 -15.59
CA GLY A 70 -8.62 -4.22 -15.18
C GLY A 70 -7.79 -5.19 -14.32
N ILE A 71 -8.46 -5.98 -13.49
CA ILE A 71 -7.81 -7.06 -12.70
C ILE A 71 -7.18 -8.09 -13.65
N ASN A 72 -7.87 -8.47 -14.72
CA ASN A 72 -7.38 -9.46 -15.68
C ASN A 72 -6.21 -8.90 -16.50
N ALA A 73 -6.28 -7.64 -16.91
CA ALA A 73 -5.18 -7.01 -17.63
C ALA A 73 -3.92 -6.85 -16.76
N LEU A 74 -4.06 -6.35 -15.52
CA LEU A 74 -2.92 -6.18 -14.61
C LEU A 74 -2.33 -7.50 -14.12
N THR A 75 -3.06 -8.61 -14.18
CA THR A 75 -2.51 -9.93 -13.84
C THR A 75 -1.85 -10.64 -15.03
N ALA A 76 -2.17 -10.21 -16.26
CA ALA A 76 -1.59 -10.77 -17.48
C ALA A 76 -0.12 -10.39 -17.65
N LYS A 77 0.70 -11.26 -18.25
CA LYS A 77 2.12 -10.96 -18.50
C LYS A 77 2.32 -9.74 -19.41
N SER A 78 1.42 -9.54 -20.37
CA SER A 78 1.40 -8.40 -21.27
C SER A 78 0.00 -7.81 -21.35
N PHE A 79 -0.08 -6.49 -21.40
CA PHE A 79 -1.35 -5.76 -21.52
C PHE A 79 -1.14 -4.46 -22.28
N VAL A 80 -2.22 -3.99 -22.91
CA VAL A 80 -2.24 -2.78 -23.73
C VAL A 80 -3.00 -1.70 -22.99
N ILE A 81 -2.38 -0.52 -22.91
CA ILE A 81 -2.97 0.69 -22.35
C ILE A 81 -3.29 1.63 -23.52
N GLU A 82 -4.57 2.01 -23.61
CA GLU A 82 -5.08 2.91 -24.62
C GLU A 82 -5.35 4.29 -24.01
N TYR A 83 -4.83 5.32 -24.68
CA TYR A 83 -5.05 6.71 -24.35
C TYR A 83 -5.65 7.43 -25.56
N GLU A 84 -6.34 8.53 -25.26
CA GLU A 84 -6.81 9.49 -26.26
C GLU A 84 -6.17 10.84 -25.96
N LEU A 85 -5.40 11.34 -26.93
CA LEU A 85 -4.90 12.71 -26.96
C LEU A 85 -5.97 13.59 -27.61
N ARG A 86 -6.52 14.53 -26.86
CA ARG A 86 -7.46 15.54 -27.35
C ARG A 86 -6.74 16.88 -27.51
N CYS A 87 -6.97 17.53 -28.63
CA CYS A 87 -6.33 18.79 -29.01
C CYS A 87 -7.34 19.93 -29.03
N ASN A 88 -6.85 21.15 -29.28
CA ASN A 88 -7.67 22.35 -29.37
C ASN A 88 -8.43 22.67 -28.06
N MET A 89 -7.81 22.38 -26.91
CA MET A 89 -8.43 22.63 -25.60
C MET A 89 -8.65 24.12 -25.31
N ASP A 90 -8.02 25.05 -26.03
CA ASP A 90 -8.17 26.49 -25.75
C ASP A 90 -9.32 27.16 -26.54
N ASN A 91 -9.88 26.48 -27.55
CA ASN A 91 -10.96 27.03 -28.39
C ASN A 91 -12.20 26.14 -28.35
N ASP A 92 -13.27 26.60 -28.99
CA ASP A 92 -14.48 25.81 -29.18
C ASP A 92 -14.20 24.56 -30.06
N PRO A 93 -14.88 23.42 -29.79
CA PRO A 93 -14.68 22.19 -30.54
C PRO A 93 -15.11 22.38 -32.00
N ILE A 94 -14.25 22.01 -32.96
CA ILE A 94 -14.54 22.15 -34.39
C ILE A 94 -14.96 20.80 -34.98
N TYR A 95 -16.25 20.68 -35.32
CA TYR A 95 -16.79 19.48 -35.97
C TYR A 95 -16.07 19.20 -37.31
N GLY A 96 -15.54 17.98 -37.46
CA GLY A 96 -14.96 17.48 -38.71
C GLY A 96 -13.45 17.63 -38.88
N ARG A 97 -12.73 18.15 -37.87
CA ARG A 97 -11.26 18.06 -37.80
C ARG A 97 -10.84 16.89 -36.90
N ILE A 98 -9.70 16.26 -37.23
CA ILE A 98 -9.10 15.22 -36.36
C ILE A 98 -8.50 15.95 -35.14
N GLU A 99 -9.31 16.13 -34.11
CA GLU A 99 -8.89 16.72 -32.83
C GLU A 99 -8.51 15.66 -31.80
N ASN A 100 -8.69 14.38 -32.14
CA ASN A 100 -8.42 13.24 -31.24
C ASN A 100 -7.46 12.24 -31.91
N PHE A 101 -6.45 11.81 -31.16
CA PHE A 101 -5.50 10.78 -31.58
C PHE A 101 -5.50 9.64 -30.55
N SER A 102 -5.63 8.41 -31.03
CA SER A 102 -5.48 7.22 -30.19
C SER A 102 -4.00 6.87 -30.03
N LEU A 103 -3.56 6.72 -28.79
CA LEU A 103 -2.23 6.25 -28.42
C LEU A 103 -2.39 4.88 -27.78
N SER A 104 -1.58 3.91 -28.18
CA SER A 104 -1.64 2.54 -27.68
C SER A 104 -0.24 2.10 -27.28
N PHE A 105 -0.11 1.60 -26.05
CA PHE A 105 1.14 1.19 -25.44
C PHE A 105 1.02 -0.22 -24.91
N THR A 106 1.86 -1.12 -25.43
CA THR A 106 1.98 -2.48 -24.90
C THR A 106 2.99 -2.50 -23.76
N VAL A 107 2.61 -3.08 -22.63
CA VAL A 107 3.47 -3.25 -21.46
C VAL A 107 3.71 -4.73 -21.23
N ASP A 108 4.93 -5.18 -21.53
CA ASP A 108 5.41 -6.51 -21.16
C ASP A 108 5.99 -6.48 -19.75
N TRP A 109 5.30 -7.09 -18.79
CA TRP A 109 5.73 -7.09 -17.39
C TRP A 109 6.85 -8.09 -17.14
N ASN A 110 8.06 -7.55 -16.98
CA ASN A 110 9.25 -8.30 -16.59
C ASN A 110 9.70 -7.85 -15.21
N VAL A 111 9.92 -8.83 -14.33
CA VAL A 111 10.44 -8.59 -12.98
C VAL A 111 11.93 -8.26 -13.04
N CYS A 112 12.36 -7.31 -12.21
CA CYS A 112 13.72 -6.82 -12.08
C CYS A 112 14.25 -7.19 -10.70
N HIS A 113 15.54 -7.52 -10.62
CA HIS A 113 16.18 -7.78 -9.34
C HIS A 113 16.22 -6.52 -8.48
N ILE A 114 15.84 -6.65 -7.20
CA ILE A 114 15.91 -5.59 -6.21
C ILE A 114 16.73 -6.03 -5.00
N ASP A 115 17.64 -5.15 -4.58
CA ASP A 115 18.41 -5.30 -3.35
C ASP A 115 17.89 -4.35 -2.26
N ILE A 116 17.43 -4.91 -1.15
CA ILE A 116 16.88 -4.14 -0.03
C ILE A 116 17.95 -3.98 1.04
N THR A 117 18.16 -2.75 1.48
CA THR A 117 18.98 -2.44 2.64
C THR A 117 18.11 -2.05 3.83
N CYS A 118 18.57 -2.36 5.04
CA CYS A 118 17.87 -1.97 6.27
C CYS A 118 18.50 -0.70 6.83
N VAL A 119 17.69 0.34 7.04
CA VAL A 119 18.12 1.62 7.60
C VAL A 119 17.38 1.94 8.90
N PRO A 120 17.96 2.70 9.84
CA PRO A 120 17.24 3.13 11.03
C PRO A 120 15.92 3.82 10.67
N GLY A 121 14.81 3.31 11.19
CA GLY A 121 13.46 3.80 10.92
C GLY A 121 12.75 4.28 12.18
N PRO A 122 11.47 4.70 12.06
CA PRO A 122 10.66 5.04 13.22
C PRO A 122 10.48 3.82 14.13
N ILE A 123 10.49 4.08 15.44
CA ILE A 123 10.33 3.09 16.49
C ILE A 123 9.01 3.40 17.21
N ASP A 124 8.11 2.43 17.25
CA ASP A 124 6.85 2.53 17.95
C ASP A 124 7.03 2.23 19.43
N ALA A 125 6.28 2.95 20.28
CA ALA A 125 6.32 2.72 21.72
C ALA A 125 5.69 1.37 22.08
N VAL A 126 6.29 0.71 23.06
CA VAL A 126 5.75 -0.53 23.64
C VAL A 126 5.04 -0.20 24.95
N VAL A 127 3.90 -0.87 25.19
CA VAL A 127 3.06 -0.65 26.37
C VAL A 127 3.24 -1.81 27.36
N VAL A 128 3.40 -1.47 28.64
CA VAL A 128 3.47 -2.40 29.77
C VAL A 128 2.55 -1.94 30.88
N ASP A 129 2.30 -2.84 31.82
CA ASP A 129 1.54 -2.56 33.03
C ASP A 129 2.13 -1.38 33.81
N ALA A 130 1.27 -0.54 34.39
CA ALA A 130 1.67 0.66 35.13
C ALA A 130 2.54 0.33 36.35
N ASP A 131 2.25 -0.79 37.04
CA ASP A 131 3.05 -1.24 38.18
C ASP A 131 4.44 -1.68 37.74
N LEU A 132 4.54 -2.40 36.62
CA LEU A 132 5.84 -2.80 36.07
C LEU A 132 6.63 -1.55 35.65
N ARG A 133 5.99 -0.59 34.98
CA ARG A 133 6.63 0.66 34.59
C ARG A 133 7.15 1.45 35.79
N ALA A 134 6.41 1.51 36.89
CA ALA A 134 6.87 2.13 38.12
C ALA A 134 8.11 1.42 38.70
N MET A 135 8.11 0.09 38.77
CA MET A 135 9.27 -0.69 39.24
C MET A 135 10.51 -0.47 38.37
N LEU A 136 10.33 -0.41 37.04
CA LEU A 136 11.42 -0.15 36.10
C LEU A 136 11.98 1.27 36.30
N ASN A 137 11.13 2.30 36.40
CA ASN A 137 11.54 3.68 36.65
C ASN A 137 12.29 3.86 37.97
N GLU A 138 11.85 3.19 39.04
CA GLU A 138 12.52 3.22 40.33
C GLU A 138 13.86 2.49 40.33
N GLY A 139 14.07 1.53 39.42
CA GLY A 139 15.27 0.70 39.37
C GLY A 139 15.36 -0.32 40.51
N ILE A 140 14.30 -0.49 41.31
CA ILE A 140 14.29 -1.34 42.51
C ILE A 140 13.06 -2.26 42.49
N VAL A 141 13.29 -3.57 42.62
CA VAL A 141 12.21 -4.56 42.79
C VAL A 141 11.95 -4.80 44.28
N ARG A 142 10.94 -4.12 44.84
CA ARG A 142 10.55 -4.32 46.26
C ARG A 142 9.71 -5.58 46.47
N ASN A 143 8.88 -5.95 45.49
CA ASN A 143 8.02 -7.13 45.56
C ASN A 143 8.36 -8.11 44.42
N LEU A 144 9.27 -9.05 44.72
CA LEU A 144 9.76 -10.06 43.78
C LEU A 144 8.64 -10.94 43.21
N LYS A 145 7.62 -11.26 44.02
CA LYS A 145 6.48 -12.08 43.57
C LYS A 145 5.62 -11.32 42.55
N LYS A 146 5.34 -10.03 42.81
CA LYS A 146 4.61 -9.17 41.89
C LYS A 146 5.40 -8.95 40.60
N PHE A 147 6.71 -8.70 40.71
CA PHE A 147 7.58 -8.55 39.55
C PHE A 147 7.65 -9.81 38.69
N ALA A 148 7.81 -10.99 39.30
CA ALA A 148 7.75 -12.27 38.59
C ALA A 148 6.41 -12.45 37.84
N GLY A 149 5.29 -12.14 38.49
CA GLY A 149 3.97 -12.19 37.86
C GLY A 149 3.81 -11.21 36.68
N LEU A 150 4.29 -9.98 36.82
CA LEU A 150 4.22 -8.96 35.77
C LEU A 150 5.17 -9.22 34.59
N THR A 151 6.23 -9.98 34.80
CA THR A 151 7.25 -10.28 33.78
C THR A 151 7.09 -11.64 33.12
N GLY A 152 6.16 -12.47 33.60
CA GLY A 152 5.99 -13.86 33.15
C GLY A 152 7.09 -14.82 33.62
N LEU A 153 8.00 -14.37 34.48
CA LEU A 153 9.10 -15.21 35.00
C LEU A 153 8.66 -16.05 36.19
N TYR A 154 9.28 -17.21 36.40
CA TYR A 154 8.97 -18.04 37.55
C TYR A 154 9.45 -17.39 38.85
N PRO A 155 8.60 -17.29 39.90
CA PRO A 155 8.99 -16.66 41.17
C PRO A 155 10.23 -17.24 41.85
N LYS A 156 10.56 -18.52 41.58
CA LYS A 156 11.78 -19.16 42.08
C LYS A 156 13.05 -18.61 41.42
N GLN A 157 12.98 -18.20 40.16
CA GLN A 157 14.13 -17.70 39.40
C GLN A 157 14.48 -16.24 39.77
N VAL A 158 13.50 -15.48 40.25
CA VAL A 158 13.65 -14.05 40.59
C VAL A 158 13.85 -13.82 42.11
N ARG A 159 14.23 -14.85 42.86
CA ARG A 159 14.45 -14.74 44.32
C ARG A 159 15.69 -13.93 44.70
N ASP A 160 16.67 -13.90 43.80
CA ASP A 160 17.90 -13.15 43.98
C ASP A 160 17.69 -11.68 43.59
N THR A 161 17.79 -10.79 44.58
CA THR A 161 17.60 -9.34 44.39
C THR A 161 18.63 -8.72 43.45
N HIS A 162 19.85 -9.27 43.39
CA HIS A 162 20.87 -8.79 42.47
C HIS A 162 20.52 -9.15 41.02
N LYS A 163 20.09 -10.40 40.77
CA LYS A 163 19.59 -10.80 39.45
C LYS A 163 18.34 -10.00 39.06
N ALA A 164 17.43 -9.73 40.00
CA ALA A 164 16.25 -8.91 39.75
C ALA A 164 16.60 -7.47 39.32
N ALA A 165 17.61 -6.86 39.94
CA ALA A 165 18.10 -5.54 39.55
C ALA A 165 18.75 -5.53 38.15
N GLN A 166 19.44 -6.61 37.77
CA GLN A 166 19.96 -6.75 36.40
C GLN A 166 18.85 -6.99 35.38
N LEU A 167 17.82 -7.79 35.73
CA LEU A 167 16.66 -7.99 34.87
C LEU A 167 15.93 -6.68 34.57
N ILE A 168 15.84 -5.76 35.53
CA ILE A 168 15.28 -4.42 35.26
C ILE A 168 15.95 -3.78 34.03
N LYS A 169 17.26 -3.93 33.86
CA LYS A 169 17.97 -3.40 32.68
C LYS A 169 17.53 -4.10 31.40
N VAL A 170 17.43 -5.44 31.41
CA VAL A 170 16.92 -6.23 30.28
C VAL A 170 15.53 -5.74 29.86
N PHE A 171 14.63 -5.60 30.83
CA PHE A 171 13.27 -5.09 30.60
C PHE A 171 13.28 -3.68 30.04
N TRP A 172 14.05 -2.75 30.62
CA TRP A 172 14.21 -1.40 30.09
C TRP A 172 14.65 -1.37 28.63
N HIS A 173 15.64 -2.18 28.26
CA HIS A 173 16.13 -2.25 26.88
C HIS A 173 15.07 -2.82 25.92
N GLY A 174 14.26 -3.77 26.37
CA GLY A 174 13.12 -4.29 25.60
C GLY A 174 11.99 -3.28 25.42
N LEU A 175 11.88 -2.27 26.30
CA LEU A 175 10.83 -1.25 26.27
C LEU A 175 11.21 0.05 25.56
N ILE A 176 12.42 0.15 25.01
CA ILE A 176 12.85 1.30 24.19
C ILE A 176 11.87 1.52 23.03
N GLY A 177 11.33 0.43 22.47
CA GLY A 177 10.29 0.45 21.48
C GLY A 177 10.35 -0.78 20.57
N GLN A 178 9.72 -0.69 19.40
CA GLN A 178 9.68 -1.77 18.40
C GLN A 178 9.62 -1.24 16.97
N SER A 179 10.16 -2.01 16.02
CA SER A 179 9.98 -1.79 14.58
C SER A 179 10.05 -3.14 13.88
N LYS A 180 8.97 -3.52 13.17
CA LYS A 180 8.73 -4.91 12.72
C LYS A 180 8.38 -5.06 11.26
N VAL A 181 8.22 -3.96 10.53
CA VAL A 181 7.72 -3.96 9.15
C VAL A 181 8.55 -4.87 8.25
N THR A 182 9.89 -4.78 8.30
CA THR A 182 10.78 -5.60 7.45
C THR A 182 10.62 -7.11 7.69
N ARG A 183 10.51 -7.51 8.97
CA ARG A 183 10.24 -8.90 9.34
C ARG A 183 8.90 -9.36 8.79
N LEU A 184 7.86 -8.54 8.94
CA LEU A 184 6.53 -8.82 8.38
C LEU A 184 6.55 -8.86 6.85
N VAL A 185 7.35 -8.03 6.16
CA VAL A 185 7.50 -8.07 4.69
C VAL A 185 8.04 -9.42 4.25
N LYS A 186 9.09 -9.94 4.91
CA LYS A 186 9.62 -11.28 4.64
C LYS A 186 8.56 -12.37 4.86
N GLY A 187 7.80 -12.29 5.94
CA GLY A 187 6.67 -13.18 6.20
C GLY A 187 5.58 -13.10 5.12
N CYS A 188 5.19 -11.90 4.69
CA CYS A 188 4.22 -11.70 3.61
C CYS A 188 4.76 -12.24 2.27
N LEU A 189 6.05 -12.12 1.98
CA LEU A 189 6.65 -12.72 0.79
C LEU A 189 6.59 -14.25 0.82
N MET A 190 6.85 -14.88 1.98
CA MET A 190 6.66 -16.33 2.17
C MET A 190 5.19 -16.73 1.92
N TYR A 191 4.24 -15.95 2.45
CA TYR A 191 2.80 -16.16 2.24
C TYR A 191 2.43 -16.09 0.75
N LEU A 192 2.84 -15.03 0.06
CA LEU A 192 2.57 -14.85 -1.38
C LEU A 192 3.17 -15.97 -2.21
N GLU A 193 4.37 -16.42 -1.88
CA GLU A 193 5.02 -17.53 -2.59
C GLU A 193 4.25 -18.84 -2.43
N ARG A 194 3.77 -19.18 -1.22
CA ARG A 194 2.96 -20.39 -1.00
C ARG A 194 1.57 -20.25 -1.62
N LEU A 195 1.00 -19.05 -1.70
CA LEU A 195 -0.25 -18.82 -2.44
C LEU A 195 -0.13 -19.22 -3.92
N GLU A 196 1.03 -19.01 -4.53
CA GLU A 196 1.27 -19.32 -5.94
C GLU A 196 1.75 -20.76 -6.16
N LYS A 197 2.72 -21.20 -5.36
CA LYS A 197 3.38 -22.51 -5.54
C LYS A 197 2.67 -23.65 -4.81
N GLY A 198 1.69 -23.33 -3.95
CA GLY A 198 1.04 -24.28 -3.06
C GLY A 198 1.88 -24.61 -1.82
N PRO A 199 1.45 -25.61 -1.04
CA PRO A 199 2.12 -26.03 0.18
C PRO A 199 3.54 -26.55 -0.05
N ALA A 200 4.40 -26.43 0.97
CA ALA A 200 5.77 -26.90 0.92
C ALA A 200 6.16 -27.66 2.20
N GLU A 201 7.08 -28.61 2.07
CA GLU A 201 7.59 -29.44 3.18
C GLU A 201 9.11 -29.34 3.27
N PHE A 202 9.64 -29.22 4.48
CA PHE A 202 11.07 -29.07 4.77
C PHE A 202 11.51 -30.13 5.77
N LYS A 203 12.49 -30.94 5.37
CA LYS A 203 12.91 -32.13 6.13
C LYS A 203 13.63 -31.84 7.43
N ALA A 204 14.33 -30.71 7.52
CA ALA A 204 15.11 -30.38 8.71
C ALA A 204 15.21 -28.88 8.92
N TYR A 205 14.91 -28.44 10.15
CA TYR A 205 15.02 -27.06 10.57
C TYR A 205 15.60 -26.96 11.98
N ARG A 206 16.59 -26.08 12.17
CA ARG A 206 17.38 -25.96 13.40
C ARG A 206 17.48 -24.49 13.84
N PRO A 207 16.44 -23.93 14.50
CA PRO A 207 16.52 -22.58 15.00
C PRO A 207 17.47 -22.51 16.20
N ASN A 208 18.24 -21.43 16.36
CA ASN A 208 18.82 -21.16 17.67
C ASN A 208 17.69 -20.79 18.63
N THR A 209 17.68 -21.41 19.81
CA THR A 209 16.62 -21.20 20.81
C THR A 209 17.20 -20.53 22.05
N LEU A 210 16.42 -19.66 22.67
CA LEU A 210 16.71 -19.04 23.96
C LEU A 210 15.53 -19.29 24.90
N ARG A 211 15.76 -19.87 26.09
CA ARG A 211 14.64 -20.13 27.00
C ARG A 211 14.29 -18.85 27.75
N TYR A 212 13.00 -18.61 27.97
CA TYR A 212 12.53 -17.47 28.73
C TYR A 212 12.77 -17.68 30.23
N THR A 213 14.03 -17.57 30.64
CA THR A 213 14.50 -17.77 32.00
C THR A 213 15.48 -16.68 32.40
N VAL A 214 15.65 -16.44 33.70
CA VAL A 214 16.59 -15.42 34.20
C VAL A 214 18.03 -15.68 33.74
N GLU A 215 18.45 -16.94 33.69
CA GLU A 215 19.83 -17.31 33.32
C GLU A 215 20.13 -17.04 31.84
N ASP A 216 19.13 -17.22 30.98
CA ASP A 216 19.27 -16.99 29.53
C ASP A 216 19.01 -15.54 29.14
N LEU A 217 18.17 -14.80 29.88
CA LEU A 217 17.87 -13.41 29.59
C LEU A 217 19.00 -12.45 29.98
N LEU A 218 19.69 -12.69 31.10
CA LEU A 218 20.74 -11.78 31.56
C LEU A 218 21.91 -11.60 30.56
N PRO A 219 22.45 -12.67 29.93
CA PRO A 219 23.52 -12.57 28.94
C PRO A 219 23.11 -11.81 27.66
N THR A 220 21.82 -11.68 27.36
CA THR A 220 21.35 -11.01 26.13
C THR A 220 21.75 -9.53 26.04
N MET A 221 22.12 -8.93 27.17
CA MET A 221 22.66 -7.58 27.26
C MET A 221 24.03 -7.44 26.58
N ASP A 222 24.81 -8.51 26.58
CA ASP A 222 26.18 -8.56 26.04
C ASP A 222 26.20 -9.09 24.60
N TYR A 223 25.08 -9.59 24.10
CA TYR A 223 24.96 -10.04 22.73
C TYR A 223 24.93 -8.84 21.77
N GLY A 224 25.76 -8.92 20.72
CA GLY A 224 25.91 -7.88 19.70
C GLY A 224 24.72 -7.79 18.74
N GLU A 225 24.97 -7.84 17.44
CA GLU A 225 23.94 -7.79 16.38
C GLU A 225 23.03 -9.03 16.38
N THR A 226 22.18 -9.14 17.39
CA THR A 226 21.30 -10.28 17.64
C THR A 226 19.85 -9.85 17.53
N ALA A 227 19.07 -10.64 16.81
CA ALA A 227 17.63 -10.49 16.69
C ALA A 227 16.89 -11.57 17.48
N TYR A 228 15.73 -11.21 18.00
CA TYR A 228 14.90 -12.12 18.80
C TYR A 228 13.51 -12.23 18.18
N VAL A 229 12.87 -13.39 18.34
CA VAL A 229 11.47 -13.58 17.99
C VAL A 229 10.81 -14.46 19.03
N PHE A 230 9.74 -13.96 19.66
CA PHE A 230 9.04 -14.69 20.70
C PHE A 230 7.94 -15.57 20.08
N THR A 231 7.77 -16.78 20.59
CA THR A 231 6.63 -17.64 20.23
C THR A 231 5.76 -17.91 21.45
N THR A 232 4.44 -17.79 21.26
CA THR A 232 3.45 -18.27 22.24
C THR A 232 3.00 -19.70 21.97
N ASN A 233 3.42 -20.29 20.85
CA ASN A 233 2.99 -21.63 20.41
C ASN A 233 4.21 -22.56 20.28
N GLU A 234 4.73 -22.98 21.43
CA GLU A 234 5.99 -23.72 21.53
C GLU A 234 5.91 -25.12 20.89
N SER A 235 4.74 -25.74 20.91
CA SER A 235 4.49 -27.03 20.24
C SER A 235 4.26 -26.88 18.73
N GLY A 236 3.92 -25.67 18.25
CA GLY A 236 3.64 -25.37 16.86
C GLY A 236 4.88 -25.32 15.98
N VAL A 237 5.36 -26.50 15.56
CA VAL A 237 6.58 -26.67 14.73
C VAL A 237 6.62 -25.72 13.53
N SER A 238 5.56 -25.71 12.71
CA SER A 238 5.47 -24.86 11.53
C SER A 238 5.41 -23.38 11.88
N SER A 239 4.64 -22.99 12.90
CA SER A 239 4.54 -21.59 13.32
C SER A 239 5.89 -21.06 13.79
N ASN A 240 6.63 -21.85 14.57
CA ASN A 240 7.97 -21.50 15.03
C ASN A 240 8.97 -21.37 13.87
N ALA A 241 8.89 -22.27 12.89
CA ALA A 241 9.74 -22.18 11.70
C ALA A 241 9.40 -20.98 10.81
N ILE A 242 8.12 -20.60 10.72
CA ILE A 242 7.69 -19.38 10.02
C ILE A 242 8.21 -18.14 10.75
N LEU A 243 8.04 -18.05 12.07
CA LEU A 243 8.47 -16.92 12.91
C LEU A 243 9.98 -16.69 12.85
N TYR A 244 10.77 -17.76 12.88
CA TYR A 244 12.22 -17.63 12.79
C TYR A 244 12.66 -17.43 11.33
N GLY A 245 12.04 -18.11 10.36
CA GLY A 245 12.34 -17.93 8.93
C GLY A 245 12.11 -16.49 8.45
N MET A 246 11.10 -15.78 8.96
CA MET A 246 10.91 -14.36 8.64
C MET A 246 11.97 -13.44 9.26
N CYS A 247 12.80 -13.91 10.19
CA CYS A 247 13.91 -13.15 10.75
C CYS A 247 15.21 -13.34 9.95
N GLU A 248 15.33 -14.45 9.22
CA GLU A 248 16.48 -14.79 8.36
C GLU A 248 16.50 -13.94 7.09
N GLU A 249 17.53 -14.11 6.27
CA GLU A 249 17.62 -13.46 4.96
C GLU A 249 16.54 -13.98 4.00
N TYR A 250 16.16 -13.14 3.04
CA TYR A 250 15.24 -13.48 1.95
C TYR A 250 15.94 -13.30 0.59
N PRO A 251 15.87 -14.25 -0.35
CA PRO A 251 15.20 -15.54 -0.23
C PRO A 251 15.92 -16.43 0.78
N HIS A 252 15.17 -17.27 1.47
CA HIS A 252 15.72 -18.11 2.52
C HIS A 252 16.44 -19.32 1.89
N PRO A 253 17.67 -19.69 2.33
CA PRO A 253 18.42 -20.82 1.76
C PRO A 253 17.66 -22.15 1.74
N ASN A 254 16.95 -22.47 2.83
CA ASN A 254 16.11 -23.67 2.94
C ASN A 254 14.66 -23.49 2.45
N PHE A 255 13.97 -22.37 2.76
CA PHE A 255 12.55 -22.18 2.44
C PHE A 255 12.27 -21.69 1.01
N GLY A 256 13.31 -21.24 0.31
CA GLY A 256 13.21 -20.61 -0.99
C GLY A 256 12.73 -19.17 -0.88
N GLY A 257 12.19 -18.67 -1.99
CA GLY A 257 11.69 -17.32 -2.12
C GLY A 257 11.64 -16.89 -3.58
N TYR A 258 11.29 -15.63 -3.81
CA TYR A 258 11.48 -14.98 -5.09
C TYR A 258 12.95 -14.60 -5.27
N GLU A 259 13.61 -15.22 -6.25
CA GLU A 259 15.05 -15.04 -6.50
C GLU A 259 15.45 -13.60 -6.87
N HIS A 260 14.50 -12.80 -7.36
CA HIS A 260 14.75 -11.41 -7.74
C HIS A 260 14.68 -10.42 -6.56
N ILE A 261 14.47 -10.89 -5.32
CA ILE A 261 14.32 -10.03 -4.14
C ILE A 261 15.36 -10.42 -3.10
N SER A 262 16.28 -9.51 -2.77
CA SER A 262 17.24 -9.67 -1.68
C SER A 262 16.84 -8.81 -0.49
N ILE A 263 16.63 -9.41 0.70
CA ILE A 263 16.41 -8.70 1.98
C ILE A 263 17.33 -9.33 3.04
N PRO A 264 18.14 -8.54 3.77
CA PRO A 264 19.04 -9.08 4.78
C PRO A 264 18.29 -9.67 5.99
N ALA A 265 19.01 -10.53 6.72
CA ALA A 265 18.57 -11.00 8.02
C ALA A 265 18.44 -9.84 9.02
N ASP A 266 17.59 -10.02 10.04
CA ASP A 266 17.32 -9.00 11.06
C ASP A 266 18.55 -8.70 11.94
N GLY A 267 19.48 -9.65 12.02
CA GLY A 267 20.73 -9.58 12.76
C GLY A 267 21.65 -10.72 12.34
N LYS A 268 22.91 -10.67 12.79
CA LYS A 268 23.91 -11.71 12.53
C LYS A 268 23.56 -13.04 13.21
N THR A 269 22.95 -12.96 14.39
CA THR A 269 22.44 -14.11 15.14
C THR A 269 20.95 -13.91 15.39
N ILE A 270 20.15 -14.97 15.26
CA ILE A 270 18.70 -14.94 15.50
C ILE A 270 18.38 -15.98 16.56
N TYR A 271 17.56 -15.63 17.55
CA TYR A 271 17.04 -16.56 18.56
C TYR A 271 15.51 -16.60 18.54
N LEU A 272 14.96 -17.81 18.49
CA LEU A 272 13.59 -18.10 18.87
C LEU A 272 13.50 -18.13 20.40
N VAL A 273 12.59 -17.34 20.98
CA VAL A 273 12.42 -17.19 22.43
C VAL A 273 11.10 -17.82 22.87
N GLY A 274 11.15 -18.63 23.92
CA GLY A 274 9.99 -19.34 24.49
C GLY A 274 10.37 -20.06 25.79
N TYR A 275 9.40 -20.59 26.53
CA TYR A 275 9.62 -21.30 27.79
C TYR A 275 10.22 -22.69 27.57
N GLU A 276 9.62 -23.50 26.70
CA GLU A 276 9.97 -24.90 26.43
C GLU A 276 10.14 -25.15 24.92
N LEU A 277 11.22 -24.61 24.34
CA LEU A 277 11.55 -24.80 22.93
C LEU A 277 12.38 -26.06 22.68
N GLU A 278 12.03 -26.78 21.62
CA GLU A 278 12.87 -27.83 21.04
C GLU A 278 13.79 -27.25 19.96
N GLN A 279 15.08 -27.63 20.01
CA GLN A 279 16.13 -27.11 19.12
C GLN A 279 16.14 -27.73 17.71
N PHE A 280 15.57 -28.92 17.55
CA PHE A 280 15.59 -29.66 16.30
C PHE A 280 14.19 -30.09 15.91
N LYS A 281 13.78 -29.77 14.68
CA LYS A 281 12.49 -30.17 14.12
C LYS A 281 12.69 -30.83 12.76
N THR A 282 12.03 -31.98 12.56
CA THR A 282 11.90 -32.63 11.26
C THR A 282 10.52 -32.38 10.69
N ASP A 283 10.42 -32.46 9.36
CA ASP A 283 9.14 -32.49 8.62
C ASP A 283 8.25 -31.27 8.89
N VAL A 284 8.78 -30.08 8.61
CA VAL A 284 8.06 -28.81 8.75
C VAL A 284 7.22 -28.57 7.51
N PHE A 285 5.90 -28.43 7.68
CA PHE A 285 4.97 -28.17 6.59
C PHE A 285 4.46 -26.72 6.62
N PHE A 286 4.40 -26.07 5.45
CA PHE A 286 3.86 -24.72 5.28
C PHE A 286 2.69 -24.73 4.31
N THR A 287 1.54 -24.20 4.76
CA THR A 287 0.47 -23.74 3.87
C THR A 287 0.35 -22.22 3.93
N PRO A 288 -0.27 -21.59 2.92
CA PRO A 288 -0.56 -20.15 2.96
C PRO A 288 -1.33 -19.74 4.22
N GLU A 289 -2.32 -20.54 4.64
CA GLU A 289 -3.17 -20.26 5.79
C GLU A 289 -2.37 -20.32 7.09
N MET A 290 -1.43 -21.26 7.21
CA MET A 290 -0.55 -21.36 8.38
C MET A 290 0.41 -20.18 8.49
N ILE A 291 0.96 -19.71 7.36
CA ILE A 291 1.82 -18.53 7.32
C ILE A 291 1.01 -17.30 7.72
N TRP A 292 -0.12 -17.08 7.06
CA TRP A 292 -0.97 -15.91 7.33
C TRP A 292 -1.48 -15.89 8.77
N GLY A 293 -1.94 -17.04 9.29
CA GLY A 293 -2.36 -17.17 10.68
C GLY A 293 -1.24 -16.88 11.68
N THR A 294 -0.01 -17.31 11.38
CA THR A 294 1.17 -16.98 12.19
C THR A 294 1.48 -15.48 12.17
N LEU A 295 1.36 -14.83 11.01
CA LEU A 295 1.58 -13.38 10.87
C LEU A 295 0.52 -12.57 11.62
N ILE A 296 -0.76 -12.95 11.54
CA ILE A 296 -1.84 -12.32 12.31
C ILE A 296 -1.55 -12.46 13.80
N GLN A 297 -1.26 -13.68 14.26
CA GLN A 297 -0.97 -13.92 15.67
C GLN A 297 0.22 -13.08 16.14
N TYR A 298 1.30 -13.02 15.36
CA TYR A 298 2.46 -12.17 15.68
C TYR A 298 2.10 -10.68 15.68
N ALA A 299 1.30 -10.22 14.71
CA ALA A 299 0.90 -8.81 14.66
C ALA A 299 0.00 -8.41 15.83
N ASP A 300 -0.94 -9.28 16.23
CA ASP A 300 -1.80 -9.08 17.40
C ASP A 300 -1.00 -9.07 18.71
N GLN A 301 0.01 -9.94 18.83
CA GLN A 301 0.89 -9.98 20.00
C GLN A 301 1.55 -8.63 20.28
N PHE A 302 1.97 -7.92 19.24
CA PHE A 302 2.70 -6.65 19.35
C PHE A 302 1.85 -5.41 19.07
N ASN A 303 0.55 -5.58 18.80
CA ASN A 303 -0.40 -4.53 18.39
C ASN A 303 0.05 -3.76 17.13
N ILE A 304 0.55 -4.50 16.12
CA ILE A 304 1.14 -3.95 14.89
C ILE A 304 0.32 -4.33 13.64
N GLY A 305 -1.00 -4.41 13.76
CA GLY A 305 -1.89 -4.79 12.64
C GLY A 305 -1.78 -3.89 11.41
N SER A 306 -1.61 -2.57 11.61
CA SER A 306 -1.37 -1.63 10.50
C SER A 306 -0.01 -1.88 9.81
N ALA A 307 1.00 -2.32 10.56
CA ALA A 307 2.30 -2.68 10.01
C ALA A 307 2.22 -3.96 9.16
N LEU A 308 1.31 -4.88 9.48
CA LEU A 308 1.06 -6.09 8.68
C LEU A 308 0.42 -5.74 7.32
N GLU A 309 -0.57 -4.85 7.31
CA GLU A 309 -1.18 -4.34 6.06
C GLU A 309 -0.14 -3.62 5.19
N GLN A 310 0.66 -2.74 5.81
CA GLN A 310 1.78 -2.06 5.16
C GLN A 310 2.77 -3.07 4.57
N ALA A 311 3.17 -4.07 5.36
CA ALA A 311 4.10 -5.10 4.93
C ALA A 311 3.57 -5.94 3.77
N LEU A 312 2.26 -6.23 3.74
CA LEU A 312 1.63 -6.96 2.64
C LEU A 312 1.67 -6.18 1.33
N ILE A 313 1.38 -4.88 1.35
CA ILE A 313 1.46 -4.02 0.15
C ILE A 313 2.91 -3.93 -0.35
N ILE A 314 3.86 -3.74 0.56
CA ILE A 314 5.29 -3.73 0.23
C ILE A 314 5.71 -5.08 -0.38
N ALA A 315 5.31 -6.20 0.22
CA ALA A 315 5.62 -7.53 -0.30
C ALA A 315 5.03 -7.76 -1.71
N CYS A 316 3.78 -7.34 -1.95
CA CYS A 316 3.18 -7.37 -3.29
C CYS A 316 4.00 -6.54 -4.28
N SER A 317 4.42 -5.35 -3.89
CA SER A 317 5.26 -4.47 -4.72
C SER A 317 6.61 -5.07 -5.05
N LEU A 318 7.29 -5.70 -4.08
CA LEU A 318 8.59 -6.35 -4.29
C LEU A 318 8.47 -7.58 -5.17
N LYS A 319 7.43 -8.41 -4.96
CA LYS A 319 7.10 -9.56 -5.80
C LYS A 319 6.98 -9.17 -7.27
N GLU A 320 6.29 -8.08 -7.56
CA GLU A 320 6.09 -7.59 -8.92
C GLU A 320 7.11 -6.51 -9.33
N ASN A 321 8.27 -6.41 -8.66
CA ASN A 321 9.20 -5.31 -8.90
C ASN A 321 9.67 -5.23 -10.36
N ARG A 322 9.51 -4.07 -11.00
CA ARG A 322 9.95 -3.78 -12.37
C ARG A 322 10.94 -2.61 -12.42
N TYR A 323 10.71 -1.59 -11.60
CA TYR A 323 11.32 -0.28 -11.73
C TYR A 323 12.50 -0.05 -10.78
N MET A 324 12.59 -0.76 -9.67
CA MET A 324 13.58 -0.45 -8.63
C MET A 324 14.69 -1.50 -8.62
N VAL A 325 15.95 -1.04 -8.59
CA VAL A 325 17.12 -1.94 -8.43
C VAL A 325 17.55 -2.00 -6.96
N ARG A 326 17.25 -0.94 -6.19
CA ARG A 326 17.52 -0.85 -4.76
C ARG A 326 16.35 -0.24 -4.02
N GLY A 327 16.20 -0.63 -2.77
CA GLY A 327 15.24 -0.03 -1.85
C GLY A 327 15.72 -0.13 -0.41
N CYS A 328 15.00 0.55 0.48
CA CYS A 328 15.27 0.56 1.91
C CYS A 328 14.01 0.19 2.70
N LEU A 329 14.19 -0.61 3.74
CA LEU A 329 13.18 -0.90 4.75
C LEU A 329 13.72 -0.52 6.14
N PRO A 330 12.85 -0.27 7.14
CA PRO A 330 13.29 0.04 8.48
C PRO A 330 14.00 -1.15 9.13
N GLN A 331 15.12 -0.91 9.80
CA GLN A 331 15.81 -1.94 10.56
C GLN A 331 14.89 -2.50 11.65
N VAL A 332 14.89 -3.83 11.78
CA VAL A 332 14.07 -4.51 12.77
C VAL A 332 14.60 -4.22 14.18
N PHE A 333 13.74 -3.71 15.05
CA PHE A 333 14.04 -3.56 16.47
C PHE A 333 13.29 -4.64 17.25
N SER A 334 14.02 -5.68 17.67
CA SER A 334 13.46 -6.92 18.22
C SER A 334 13.76 -7.21 19.69
N ARG A 335 14.30 -6.23 20.42
CA ARG A 335 14.52 -6.39 21.87
C ARG A 335 13.21 -6.50 22.64
N CYS A 336 12.11 -5.99 22.09
CA CYS A 336 10.78 -6.15 22.69
C CYS A 336 10.32 -7.62 22.73
N ASP A 337 10.78 -8.49 21.82
CA ASP A 337 10.43 -9.92 21.84
C ASP A 337 11.00 -10.63 23.09
N LEU A 338 12.16 -10.17 23.59
CA LEU A 338 12.76 -10.71 24.82
C LEU A 338 11.93 -10.46 26.08
N VAL A 339 10.96 -9.55 26.01
CA VAL A 339 10.16 -9.12 27.16
C VAL A 339 8.67 -9.25 26.86
N TYR A 340 8.33 -9.96 25.78
CA TYR A 340 6.96 -10.09 25.28
C TYR A 340 5.95 -10.48 26.38
N PRO A 341 6.21 -11.46 27.27
CA PRO A 341 5.28 -11.83 28.33
C PRO A 341 4.90 -10.70 29.30
N ALA A 342 5.69 -9.62 29.34
CA ALA A 342 5.44 -8.45 30.19
C ALA A 342 4.67 -7.32 29.48
N LEU A 343 4.39 -7.47 28.19
CA LEU A 343 3.73 -6.44 27.39
C LEU A 343 2.22 -6.48 27.56
N THR A 344 1.60 -5.31 27.60
CA THR A 344 0.14 -5.19 27.63
C THR A 344 -0.42 -5.39 26.24
N ARG A 345 -1.42 -6.27 26.11
CA ARG A 345 -2.17 -6.48 24.86
C ARG A 345 -3.19 -5.36 24.67
N SER A 346 -3.23 -4.77 23.48
CA SER A 346 -4.33 -3.88 23.10
C SER A 346 -5.55 -4.72 22.71
N LYS A 347 -6.73 -4.09 22.73
CA LYS A 347 -7.97 -4.70 22.22
C LYS A 347 -8.13 -4.58 20.71
N GLU A 348 -7.31 -3.74 20.07
CA GLU A 348 -7.34 -3.57 18.61
C GLU A 348 -6.49 -4.63 17.94
N GLY A 349 -7.15 -5.65 17.36
CA GLY A 349 -6.49 -6.69 16.56
C GLY A 349 -6.25 -6.28 15.11
N VAL A 350 -5.68 -7.20 14.32
CA VAL A 350 -5.57 -7.08 12.86
C VAL A 350 -6.96 -6.89 12.24
N SER A 351 -7.08 -5.93 11.33
CA SER A 351 -8.36 -5.71 10.64
C SER A 351 -8.71 -6.93 9.76
N GLY A 352 -9.98 -7.34 9.76
CA GLY A 352 -10.46 -8.48 8.95
C GLY A 352 -10.33 -8.32 7.43
N ASN A 353 -9.84 -7.18 6.94
CA ASN A 353 -9.80 -6.82 5.50
C ASN A 353 -8.50 -7.19 4.77
N THR A 354 -7.62 -8.00 5.38
CA THR A 354 -6.23 -8.16 4.93
C THR A 354 -5.94 -9.50 4.22
N ILE A 355 -6.97 -10.27 3.83
CA ILE A 355 -6.79 -11.53 3.07
C ILE A 355 -6.83 -11.23 1.57
N ILE A 356 -5.79 -11.65 0.85
CA ILE A 356 -5.68 -11.48 -0.60
C ILE A 356 -5.43 -12.81 -1.30
N ASN A 357 -5.91 -12.96 -2.53
CA ASN A 357 -5.54 -14.08 -3.40
C ASN A 357 -4.35 -13.69 -4.31
N ALA A 358 -3.75 -14.67 -4.98
CA ALA A 358 -2.57 -14.45 -5.82
C ALA A 358 -2.78 -13.39 -6.91
N ALA A 359 -3.93 -13.43 -7.61
CA ALA A 359 -4.27 -12.45 -8.64
C ALA A 359 -4.35 -11.01 -8.10
N LYS A 360 -5.02 -10.83 -6.95
CA LYS A 360 -5.09 -9.54 -6.25
C LYS A 360 -3.71 -9.07 -5.79
N ALA A 361 -2.86 -9.97 -5.29
CA ALA A 361 -1.50 -9.65 -4.89
C ALA A 361 -0.66 -9.11 -6.05
N THR A 362 -0.71 -9.79 -7.20
CA THR A 362 -0.07 -9.33 -8.44
C THR A 362 -0.58 -7.95 -8.85
N MET A 363 -1.90 -7.78 -8.91
CA MET A 363 -2.51 -6.50 -9.27
C MET A 363 -2.07 -5.35 -8.33
N VAL A 364 -2.13 -5.55 -7.01
CA VAL A 364 -1.71 -4.56 -6.01
C VAL A 364 -0.22 -4.23 -6.19
N GLY A 365 0.62 -5.25 -6.39
CA GLY A 365 2.04 -5.08 -6.60
C GLY A 365 2.38 -4.23 -7.82
N ARG A 366 1.77 -4.53 -8.97
CA ARG A 366 1.99 -3.77 -10.21
C ARG A 366 1.45 -2.35 -10.14
N TYR A 367 0.25 -2.20 -9.59
CA TYR A 367 -0.36 -0.89 -9.36
C TYR A 367 0.57 -0.04 -8.46
N HIS A 368 1.11 -0.59 -7.38
CA HIS A 368 2.10 0.09 -6.53
C HIS A 368 3.41 0.45 -7.25
N GLN A 369 3.96 -0.46 -8.05
CA GLN A 369 5.15 -0.20 -8.84
C GLN A 369 4.94 0.94 -9.86
N MET A 370 3.82 0.93 -10.58
CA MET A 370 3.49 1.97 -11.56
C MET A 370 3.26 3.34 -10.92
N VAL A 371 2.57 3.41 -9.77
CA VAL A 371 2.39 4.67 -9.02
C VAL A 371 3.75 5.27 -8.65
N ASN A 372 4.66 4.45 -8.11
CA ASN A 372 6.03 4.89 -7.80
C ASN A 372 6.76 5.39 -9.04
N PHE A 373 6.67 4.67 -10.16
CA PHE A 373 7.31 5.06 -11.40
C PHE A 373 6.81 6.41 -11.95
N VAL A 374 5.50 6.66 -11.91
CA VAL A 374 4.92 7.93 -12.35
C VAL A 374 5.39 9.10 -11.48
N LEU A 375 5.48 8.91 -10.15
CA LEU A 375 6.05 9.91 -9.25
C LEU A 375 7.49 10.27 -9.63
N PHE A 376 8.34 9.26 -9.89
CA PHE A 376 9.70 9.51 -10.36
C PHE A 376 9.71 10.31 -11.66
N LYS A 377 8.92 9.92 -12.66
CA LYS A 377 8.86 10.59 -13.96
C LYS A 377 8.40 12.04 -13.84
N ASP A 378 7.39 12.29 -13.01
CA ASP A 378 6.88 13.65 -12.81
C ASP A 378 7.93 14.57 -12.17
N LEU A 379 8.64 14.06 -11.16
CA LEU A 379 9.73 14.79 -10.53
C LEU A 379 10.92 15.00 -11.47
N ASP A 380 11.37 13.96 -12.17
CA ASP A 380 12.54 14.02 -13.05
C ASP A 380 12.33 15.03 -14.19
N VAL A 381 11.17 15.00 -14.84
CA VAL A 381 10.80 15.99 -15.88
C VAL A 381 10.70 17.40 -15.29
N SER A 382 10.08 17.56 -14.12
CA SER A 382 10.01 18.84 -13.41
C SER A 382 11.39 19.46 -13.15
N LEU A 383 12.36 18.64 -12.75
CA LEU A 383 13.71 19.12 -12.50
C LEU A 383 14.48 19.43 -13.79
N GLN A 384 14.37 18.59 -14.82
CA GLN A 384 15.00 18.84 -16.13
C GLN A 384 14.55 20.18 -16.73
N ASN A 385 13.29 20.53 -16.50
CA ASN A 385 12.68 21.74 -17.04
C ASN A 385 12.95 23.01 -16.20
N THR A 386 13.42 22.87 -14.95
CA THR A 386 13.65 24.01 -14.04
C THR A 386 15.09 24.55 -14.14
N ARG A 387 15.26 25.80 -14.64
CA ARG A 387 16.57 26.49 -14.77
C ARG A 387 17.43 26.53 -13.51
N PHE A 388 16.83 26.62 -12.33
CA PHE A 388 17.54 26.83 -11.05
C PHE A 388 18.24 25.57 -10.49
N ASN A 389 17.97 24.39 -11.05
CA ASN A 389 18.45 23.11 -10.52
C ASN A 389 19.52 22.43 -11.37
N GLN A 390 20.06 23.08 -12.40
CA GLN A 390 21.19 22.52 -13.17
C GLN A 390 22.41 22.18 -12.28
N ASN A 391 22.52 22.82 -11.11
CA ASN A 391 23.58 22.59 -10.13
C ASN A 391 23.14 21.77 -8.89
N ARG A 392 21.90 21.30 -8.81
CA ARG A 392 21.41 20.48 -7.69
C ARG A 392 21.18 19.04 -8.15
N ASP A 393 21.86 18.11 -7.49
CA ASP A 393 21.66 16.68 -7.69
C ASP A 393 20.21 16.29 -7.35
N LEU A 394 19.54 15.57 -8.25
CA LEU A 394 18.20 15.01 -8.08
C LEU A 394 18.13 14.18 -6.78
N ALA A 395 19.21 13.47 -6.43
CA ALA A 395 19.30 12.73 -5.18
C ALA A 395 19.18 13.65 -3.93
N SER A 396 19.73 14.86 -3.98
CA SER A 396 19.66 15.85 -2.89
C SER A 396 18.25 16.41 -2.71
N ILE A 397 17.54 16.65 -3.81
CA ILE A 397 16.16 17.13 -3.79
C ILE A 397 15.22 16.04 -3.26
N ILE A 398 15.38 14.82 -3.76
CA ILE A 398 14.65 13.65 -3.27
C ILE A 398 14.87 13.49 -1.76
N GLY A 399 16.12 13.49 -1.29
CA GLY A 399 16.43 13.33 0.13
C GLY A 399 15.68 14.31 1.04
N ARG A 400 15.58 15.57 0.61
CA ARG A 400 14.93 16.64 1.39
C ARG A 400 13.40 16.62 1.32
N HIS A 401 12.83 16.22 0.18
CA HIS A 401 11.40 16.39 -0.09
C HIS A 401 10.63 15.07 -0.28
N HIS A 402 11.24 13.91 -0.01
CA HIS A 402 10.63 12.59 -0.28
C HIS A 402 9.24 12.43 0.35
N LEU A 403 9.02 12.85 1.60
CA LEU A 403 7.71 12.72 2.25
C LEU A 403 6.64 13.57 1.55
N GLN A 404 6.96 14.82 1.21
CA GLN A 404 6.06 15.72 0.48
C GLN A 404 5.70 15.16 -0.90
N LEU A 405 6.67 14.53 -1.57
CA LEU A 405 6.50 13.94 -2.89
C LEU A 405 5.59 12.69 -2.85
N MET A 406 5.75 11.84 -1.83
CA MET A 406 4.88 10.68 -1.63
C MET A 406 3.43 11.12 -1.34
N GLU A 407 3.25 12.11 -0.47
CA GLU A 407 1.92 12.69 -0.19
C GLU A 407 1.29 13.34 -1.42
N TYR A 408 2.08 14.06 -2.22
CA TYR A 408 1.66 14.66 -3.50
C TYR A 408 1.11 13.59 -4.45
N MET A 409 1.84 12.48 -4.60
CA MET A 409 1.43 11.41 -5.51
C MET A 409 0.16 10.70 -5.02
N ASP A 410 -0.01 10.50 -3.72
CA ASP A 410 -1.27 9.94 -3.20
C ASP A 410 -2.47 10.89 -3.36
N ASP A 411 -2.26 12.21 -3.26
CA ASP A 411 -3.32 13.21 -3.45
C ASP A 411 -3.84 13.25 -4.91
N ILE A 412 -3.04 12.76 -5.86
CA ILE A 412 -3.35 12.76 -7.29
C ILE A 412 -3.68 11.36 -7.82
N GLY A 413 -3.11 10.34 -7.18
CA GLY A 413 -3.48 8.96 -7.38
C GLY A 413 -4.90 8.67 -6.90
N VAL A 414 -5.32 7.44 -7.13
CA VAL A 414 -6.70 7.00 -6.81
C VAL A 414 -6.80 6.44 -5.40
N VAL A 415 -5.67 6.02 -4.82
CA VAL A 415 -5.62 5.23 -3.59
C VAL A 415 -4.40 5.64 -2.79
N ASP A 416 -4.57 5.80 -1.48
CA ASP A 416 -3.54 6.14 -0.46
C ASP A 416 -2.47 5.05 -0.26
N MET A 417 -2.00 4.44 -1.34
CA MET A 417 -1.06 3.34 -1.29
C MET A 417 0.32 3.75 -0.80
N LEU A 418 0.84 4.91 -1.24
CA LEU A 418 2.19 5.32 -0.87
C LEU A 418 2.25 5.75 0.61
N LYS A 419 1.17 6.30 1.13
CA LYS A 419 0.93 6.55 2.57
C LYS A 419 1.01 5.25 3.35
N VAL A 420 0.33 4.19 2.87
CA VAL A 420 0.38 2.90 3.56
C VAL A 420 1.74 2.24 3.45
N SER A 421 2.43 2.34 2.31
CA SER A 421 3.76 1.75 2.10
C SER A 421 4.93 2.65 2.52
N LYS A 422 4.69 3.72 3.28
CA LYS A 422 5.68 4.74 3.67
C LYS A 422 6.99 4.22 4.29
N ALA A 423 7.00 3.00 4.86
CA ALA A 423 8.19 2.37 5.40
C ALA A 423 9.16 1.91 4.29
N PHE A 424 8.67 1.66 3.07
CA PHE A 424 9.47 1.33 1.92
C PHE A 424 9.99 2.59 1.24
N THR A 425 11.26 2.88 1.46
CA THR A 425 11.92 4.05 0.90
C THR A 425 12.76 3.63 -0.29
N TRP A 426 12.41 4.09 -1.49
CA TRP A 426 13.12 3.71 -2.72
C TRP A 426 13.67 4.93 -3.47
N LEU A 427 12.96 6.07 -3.42
CA LEU A 427 13.38 7.31 -4.08
C LEU A 427 14.79 7.72 -3.65
N THR A 428 15.07 7.71 -2.33
CA THR A 428 16.38 8.11 -1.78
C THR A 428 17.49 7.10 -2.09
N SER A 429 17.15 5.92 -2.60
CA SER A 429 18.07 4.83 -2.91
C SER A 429 18.47 4.78 -4.39
N LEU A 430 17.85 5.63 -5.22
CA LEU A 430 18.16 5.76 -6.64
C LEU A 430 19.56 6.34 -6.85
N ARG A 431 20.37 5.68 -7.68
CA ARG A 431 21.63 6.23 -8.20
C ARG A 431 21.44 6.69 -9.65
N SER A 432 22.40 7.43 -10.18
CA SER A 432 22.36 7.97 -11.55
C SER A 432 22.02 6.92 -12.61
N ALA A 433 22.67 5.76 -12.57
CA ALA A 433 22.38 4.67 -13.50
C ALA A 433 20.95 4.12 -13.37
N ASP A 434 20.40 4.08 -12.16
CA ASP A 434 19.02 3.63 -11.92
C ASP A 434 18.03 4.65 -12.51
N MET A 435 18.32 5.95 -12.35
CA MET A 435 17.53 7.05 -12.91
C MET A 435 17.56 7.06 -14.44
N ASP A 436 18.73 6.84 -15.05
CA ASP A 436 18.89 6.75 -16.51
C ASP A 436 18.10 5.57 -17.08
N ARG A 437 18.10 4.43 -16.39
CA ARG A 437 17.26 3.27 -16.76
C ARG A 437 15.77 3.62 -16.73
N LEU A 438 15.31 4.30 -15.69
CA LEU A 438 13.90 4.71 -15.57
C LEU A 438 13.50 5.74 -16.64
N ARG A 439 14.42 6.62 -17.04
CA ARG A 439 14.17 7.60 -18.12
C ARG A 439 13.89 6.93 -19.47
N GLN A 440 14.45 5.74 -19.70
CA GLN A 440 14.25 4.95 -20.92
C GLN A 440 12.90 4.22 -20.98
N MET A 441 12.09 4.28 -19.93
CA MET A 441 10.73 3.73 -19.91
C MET A 441 9.72 4.84 -20.10
N SER A 442 8.59 4.59 -20.77
CA SER A 442 7.58 5.62 -21.01
C SER A 442 6.66 5.78 -19.80
N VAL A 443 6.35 7.01 -19.40
CA VAL A 443 5.38 7.32 -18.33
C VAL A 443 4.00 6.71 -18.61
N PHE A 444 3.68 6.46 -19.88
CA PHE A 444 2.43 5.81 -20.30
C PHE A 444 2.27 4.37 -19.78
N GLU A 445 3.30 3.73 -19.21
CA GLU A 445 3.12 2.47 -18.46
C GLU A 445 2.23 2.65 -17.21
N GLY A 446 2.24 3.84 -16.59
CA GLY A 446 1.52 4.13 -15.34
C GLY A 446 0.63 5.37 -15.38
N PHE A 447 0.71 6.21 -16.41
CA PHE A 447 0.00 7.50 -16.45
C PHE A 447 -1.52 7.40 -16.29
N TRP A 448 -2.11 6.24 -16.61
CA TRP A 448 -3.55 5.99 -16.45
C TRP A 448 -4.01 6.03 -14.98
N LEU A 449 -3.07 5.88 -14.04
CA LEU A 449 -3.30 5.97 -12.60
C LEU A 449 -3.61 7.40 -12.13
N ILE A 450 -3.27 8.39 -12.94
CA ILE A 450 -3.48 9.80 -12.65
C ILE A 450 -4.91 10.18 -13.03
N ASN A 451 -5.72 10.49 -12.02
CA ASN A 451 -7.14 10.72 -12.21
C ASN A 451 -7.53 12.16 -11.87
N TYR A 452 -7.98 12.92 -12.86
CA TYR A 452 -8.46 14.31 -12.73
C TYR A 452 -7.64 15.11 -11.70
N PRO A 453 -6.31 15.24 -11.90
CA PRO A 453 -5.45 15.88 -10.92
C PRO A 453 -5.92 17.32 -10.69
N LYS A 454 -6.22 17.68 -9.44
CA LYS A 454 -6.52 19.09 -9.10
C LYS A 454 -5.26 19.93 -9.01
N THR A 455 -4.16 19.30 -8.58
CA THR A 455 -2.86 19.94 -8.38
C THR A 455 -1.80 19.11 -9.10
N VAL A 456 -0.85 19.74 -9.79
CA VAL A 456 0.25 19.08 -10.51
C VAL A 456 1.57 19.83 -10.32
N LEU A 457 2.71 19.15 -10.47
CA LEU A 457 3.99 19.85 -10.53
C LEU A 457 4.06 20.74 -11.77
N LYS A 458 4.37 22.03 -11.58
CA LYS A 458 4.35 23.07 -12.62
C LYS A 458 5.06 22.66 -13.93
N ASP A 459 6.22 22.03 -13.79
CA ASP A 459 7.08 21.64 -14.91
C ASP A 459 7.17 20.11 -15.08
N GLY A 460 6.31 19.37 -14.39
CA GLY A 460 6.29 17.90 -14.39
C GLY A 460 5.67 17.28 -15.64
N VAL A 461 5.86 15.97 -15.78
CA VAL A 461 5.29 15.18 -16.88
C VAL A 461 3.76 15.16 -16.83
N ILE A 462 3.17 15.13 -15.62
CA ILE A 462 1.73 15.07 -15.44
C ILE A 462 1.09 16.36 -15.96
N LYS A 463 1.65 17.51 -15.57
CA LYS A 463 1.24 18.81 -16.11
C LYS A 463 1.40 18.84 -17.62
N SER A 464 2.55 18.40 -18.12
CA SER A 464 2.85 18.42 -19.56
C SER A 464 1.86 17.62 -20.40
N LEU A 465 1.29 16.53 -19.85
CA LEU A 465 0.34 15.66 -20.55
C LEU A 465 -1.13 15.98 -20.28
N LYS A 466 -1.48 16.45 -19.08
CA LYS A 466 -2.88 16.82 -18.72
C LYS A 466 -3.25 18.25 -19.08
N LYS A 467 -2.28 19.16 -19.02
CA LYS A 467 -2.42 20.59 -19.36
C LYS A 467 -1.30 21.00 -20.32
N GLY A 468 -1.20 20.25 -21.41
CA GLY A 468 -0.17 20.42 -22.42
C GLY A 468 -0.48 21.57 -23.35
N TYR A 469 0.55 22.17 -23.92
CA TYR A 469 0.42 23.23 -24.90
C TYR A 469 1.48 23.04 -25.98
N LYS A 470 1.09 23.14 -27.25
CA LYS A 470 1.99 23.17 -28.40
C LYS A 470 2.08 24.58 -28.96
N ASN A 471 3.28 25.16 -28.93
CA ASN A 471 3.50 26.49 -29.50
C ASN A 471 4.06 26.40 -30.94
N GLY A 472 3.51 27.17 -31.88
CA GLY A 472 4.02 27.26 -33.25
C GLY A 472 5.32 28.08 -33.37
N ILE A 473 5.72 28.76 -32.29
CA ILE A 473 6.95 29.56 -32.22
C ILE A 473 7.87 28.92 -31.16
N SER A 474 8.91 28.20 -31.61
CA SER A 474 9.94 27.67 -30.74
C SER A 474 10.87 28.79 -30.25
N ILE A 475 10.41 29.56 -29.26
CA ILE A 475 11.32 30.40 -28.48
C ILE A 475 11.80 29.52 -27.34
N MET A 476 12.92 28.81 -27.54
CA MET A 476 13.65 28.11 -26.49
C MET A 476 14.30 29.12 -25.54
N MET A 477 13.49 29.86 -24.78
CA MET A 477 13.94 30.52 -23.56
C MET A 477 13.54 29.64 -22.38
N PRO A 478 14.48 28.88 -21.79
CA PRO A 478 14.15 28.05 -20.64
C PRO A 478 13.43 28.84 -19.53
N GLY A 479 12.44 28.27 -18.85
CA GLY A 479 11.70 28.97 -17.79
C GLY A 479 10.77 30.13 -18.20
N VAL A 480 10.57 30.41 -19.49
CA VAL A 480 9.59 31.43 -19.96
C VAL A 480 8.43 30.77 -20.72
N PHE A 481 8.72 29.75 -21.55
CA PHE A 481 7.73 28.90 -22.20
C PHE A 481 8.27 27.48 -22.29
N PHE A 482 7.66 26.53 -21.59
CA PHE A 482 7.93 25.12 -21.78
C PHE A 482 6.98 24.58 -22.84
N ASP A 483 7.51 24.10 -23.97
CA ASP A 483 6.71 23.40 -24.96
C ASP A 483 6.45 21.98 -24.47
N SER A 484 5.32 21.79 -23.77
CA SER A 484 4.91 20.47 -23.26
C SER A 484 4.79 19.43 -24.37
N PHE A 485 4.69 19.87 -25.63
CA PHE A 485 4.69 19.00 -26.80
C PHE A 485 5.97 18.18 -26.93
N GLU A 486 7.14 18.71 -26.59
CA GLU A 486 8.40 17.96 -26.64
C GLU A 486 8.39 16.79 -25.64
N THR A 487 7.85 17.01 -24.44
CA THR A 487 7.65 15.94 -23.45
C THR A 487 6.71 14.87 -23.98
N LEU A 488 5.58 15.25 -24.58
CA LEU A 488 4.65 14.30 -25.19
C LEU A 488 5.35 13.46 -26.25
N MET A 489 6.02 14.11 -27.21
CA MET A 489 6.68 13.42 -28.32
C MET A 489 7.75 12.45 -27.82
N ARG A 490 8.56 12.86 -26.84
CA ARG A 490 9.57 11.99 -26.22
C ARG A 490 8.94 10.75 -25.58
N GLU A 491 7.91 10.92 -24.77
CA GLU A 491 7.27 9.80 -24.06
C GLU A 491 6.52 8.85 -25.02
N VAL A 492 5.97 9.37 -26.13
CA VAL A 492 5.37 8.55 -27.19
C VAL A 492 6.41 7.80 -28.01
N GLU A 493 7.52 8.45 -28.34
CA GLU A 493 8.65 7.83 -29.05
C GLU A 493 9.22 6.66 -28.23
N ILE A 494 9.45 6.88 -26.92
CA ILE A 494 9.93 5.83 -26.00
C ILE A 494 8.91 4.68 -25.91
N GLY A 495 7.62 4.98 -25.76
CA GLY A 495 6.61 3.97 -25.43
C GLY A 495 6.04 3.20 -26.62
N SER A 496 5.94 3.83 -27.79
CA SER A 496 5.26 3.24 -28.96
C SER A 496 6.16 3.11 -30.19
N GLY A 497 7.32 3.80 -30.20
CA GLY A 497 8.18 3.91 -31.38
C GLY A 497 7.53 4.59 -32.59
N LYS A 498 6.29 5.07 -32.47
CA LYS A 498 5.54 5.73 -33.55
C LYS A 498 5.62 7.23 -33.38
N TYR A 499 6.08 7.92 -34.42
CA TYR A 499 6.01 9.37 -34.48
C TYR A 499 4.56 9.80 -34.65
N LEU A 500 4.07 10.68 -33.76
CA LEU A 500 2.75 11.27 -33.93
C LEU A 500 2.77 12.22 -35.13
N ALA A 501 1.81 12.04 -36.04
CA ALA A 501 1.56 13.00 -37.11
C ALA A 501 1.25 14.39 -36.53
N GLU A 502 1.40 15.43 -37.35
CA GLU A 502 1.28 16.85 -36.97
C GLU A 502 0.03 17.13 -36.11
N ILE A 503 0.24 17.27 -34.80
CA ILE A 503 -0.78 17.74 -33.85
C ILE A 503 -1.01 19.25 -34.05
N PRO A 504 -2.25 19.76 -34.03
CA PRO A 504 -2.50 21.19 -34.17
C PRO A 504 -1.90 22.01 -33.02
N ASN A 505 -1.53 23.28 -33.29
CA ASN A 505 -1.05 24.20 -32.25
C ASN A 505 -2.15 24.53 -31.24
N GLY A 506 -1.76 24.79 -29.99
CA GLY A 506 -2.67 25.10 -28.88
C GLY A 506 -2.67 24.05 -27.78
N GLY A 507 -3.61 24.18 -26.86
CA GLY A 507 -3.77 23.29 -25.70
C GLY A 507 -4.18 21.86 -26.07
N PHE A 508 -3.63 20.90 -25.34
CA PHE A 508 -3.97 19.48 -25.45
C PHE A 508 -4.06 18.80 -24.08
N ASN A 509 -4.79 17.68 -24.05
CA ASN A 509 -4.98 16.83 -22.88
C ASN A 509 -4.89 15.36 -23.28
N VAL A 510 -4.15 14.57 -22.52
CA VAL A 510 -4.13 13.11 -22.65
C VAL A 510 -5.03 12.47 -21.60
N SER A 511 -5.94 11.62 -22.06
CA SER A 511 -6.88 10.91 -21.21
C SER A 511 -6.75 9.41 -21.39
N PHE A 512 -6.91 8.67 -20.30
CA PHE A 512 -6.99 7.21 -20.34
C PHE A 512 -8.32 6.78 -20.97
N THR A 513 -8.27 5.77 -21.84
CA THR A 513 -9.45 5.21 -22.49
C THR A 513 -9.74 3.81 -21.98
N ASN A 514 -8.75 2.92 -22.06
CA ASN A 514 -8.97 1.51 -21.77
C ASN A 514 -7.68 0.77 -21.41
N LEU A 515 -7.83 -0.34 -20.70
CA LEU A 515 -6.77 -1.28 -20.37
C LEU A 515 -7.24 -2.69 -20.78
N THR A 516 -6.50 -3.32 -21.69
CA THR A 516 -6.86 -4.64 -22.21
C THR A 516 -5.72 -5.63 -22.05
N CYS A 517 -6.04 -6.91 -21.82
CA CYS A 517 -5.06 -7.98 -21.94
C CYS A 517 -4.88 -8.28 -23.43
N GLU A 518 -3.66 -8.48 -23.92
CA GLU A 518 -3.48 -9.14 -25.22
C GLU A 518 -4.11 -10.52 -25.11
N ALA A 519 -5.10 -10.83 -25.95
CA ALA A 519 -5.85 -12.07 -25.85
C ALA A 519 -4.87 -13.28 -25.87
N PRO A 520 -5.02 -14.29 -25.00
CA PRO A 520 -4.37 -15.57 -25.25
C PRO A 520 -4.87 -16.11 -26.61
N PRO A 521 -4.09 -16.94 -27.33
CA PRO A 521 -4.58 -17.58 -28.55
C PRO A 521 -5.95 -18.21 -28.27
N PRO A 522 -6.90 -18.17 -29.23
CA PRO A 522 -8.29 -18.46 -28.97
C PRO A 522 -8.44 -19.84 -28.33
N VAL A 523 -8.76 -19.85 -27.02
CA VAL A 523 -9.15 -21.06 -26.32
C VAL A 523 -10.48 -21.47 -26.92
N ARG A 524 -10.56 -22.70 -27.47
CA ARG A 524 -11.82 -23.31 -27.91
C ARG A 524 -12.83 -23.12 -26.78
N LYS A 525 -13.96 -22.47 -27.07
CA LYS A 525 -15.11 -22.33 -26.16
C LYS A 525 -15.41 -23.69 -25.53
N ILE A 526 -15.00 -23.86 -24.28
CA ILE A 526 -15.65 -24.79 -23.36
C ILE A 526 -16.63 -23.91 -22.61
N VAL A 527 -17.91 -24.12 -22.88
CA VAL A 527 -18.99 -23.52 -22.12
C VAL A 527 -18.90 -24.10 -20.72
N PHE A 528 -18.59 -23.28 -19.73
CA PHE A 528 -18.81 -23.62 -18.34
C PHE A 528 -20.15 -22.99 -17.94
N ASP A 529 -21.06 -23.82 -17.42
CA ASP A 529 -22.28 -23.36 -16.76
C ASP A 529 -21.90 -22.47 -15.58
N ASN A 530 -22.47 -21.28 -15.57
CA ASN A 530 -22.36 -20.34 -14.45
C ASN A 530 -23.21 -20.86 -13.29
N GLU A 531 -22.61 -21.64 -12.38
CA GLU A 531 -23.09 -21.75 -11.00
C GLU A 531 -21.90 -21.68 -10.05
N GLY A 532 -21.70 -20.52 -9.42
CA GLY A 532 -20.68 -20.33 -8.40
C GLY A 532 -20.29 -18.88 -8.21
N GLU A 533 -21.22 -18.03 -7.76
CA GLU A 533 -20.81 -16.83 -7.03
C GLU A 533 -20.13 -17.30 -5.74
N MET A 534 -18.81 -17.15 -5.68
CA MET A 534 -18.03 -17.49 -4.50
C MET A 534 -18.18 -16.35 -3.49
N GLU A 535 -19.18 -16.45 -2.61
CA GLU A 535 -19.28 -15.60 -1.44
C GLU A 535 -18.02 -15.76 -0.58
N VAL A 536 -17.35 -14.64 -0.34
CA VAL A 536 -16.29 -14.56 0.66
C VAL A 536 -16.98 -14.58 2.02
N GLY A 537 -16.82 -15.66 2.78
CA GLY A 537 -17.34 -15.74 4.14
C GLY A 537 -16.72 -14.67 5.03
N PHE A 538 -17.50 -13.67 5.40
CA PHE A 538 -17.15 -12.68 6.41
C PHE A 538 -17.45 -13.27 7.80
N ASN A 539 -16.42 -13.48 8.62
CA ASN A 539 -16.64 -13.62 10.07
C ASN A 539 -16.58 -12.24 10.69
N TYR A 540 -17.73 -11.77 11.17
CA TYR A 540 -17.84 -10.61 12.06
C TYR A 540 -17.08 -10.85 13.37
N ASP A 541 -16.65 -9.77 14.00
CA ASP A 541 -15.96 -9.67 15.29
C ASP A 541 -16.42 -10.74 16.30
N PHE A 542 -15.53 -11.68 16.64
CA PHE A 542 -15.77 -12.69 17.66
C PHE A 542 -15.20 -12.25 19.01
N LEU A 543 -16.06 -11.71 19.88
CA LEU A 543 -15.85 -11.67 21.33
C LEU A 543 -16.81 -12.68 22.02
N GLY A 544 -16.37 -13.94 22.10
CA GLY A 544 -16.95 -15.07 22.89
C GLY A 544 -18.11 -15.87 22.24
N PRO A 545 -18.50 -17.08 22.73
CA PRO A 545 -17.77 -18.16 23.38
C PRO A 545 -17.65 -19.38 22.42
N LYS A 546 -16.94 -19.27 21.28
CA LYS A 546 -16.69 -20.44 20.40
C LYS A 546 -15.62 -21.40 20.94
N THR A 547 -14.78 -20.96 21.88
CA THR A 547 -13.75 -21.81 22.51
C THR A 547 -14.35 -22.96 23.33
N LEU A 548 -15.59 -22.81 23.84
CA LEU A 548 -16.28 -23.86 24.60
C LEU A 548 -16.87 -24.97 23.71
N MET A 549 -17.20 -24.70 22.43
CA MET A 549 -17.71 -25.75 21.53
C MET A 549 -16.60 -26.63 20.95
N PHE A 550 -15.38 -26.11 20.75
CA PHE A 550 -14.28 -26.95 20.24
C PHE A 550 -13.65 -27.85 21.31
N GLN A 551 -13.83 -27.55 22.60
CA GLN A 551 -13.43 -28.46 23.68
C GLN A 551 -14.35 -29.68 23.84
N SER A 552 -15.58 -29.65 23.28
CA SER A 552 -16.54 -30.75 23.39
C SER A 552 -16.54 -31.74 22.21
N VAL A 553 -15.72 -31.53 21.17
CA VAL A 553 -15.60 -32.44 20.01
C VAL A 553 -14.32 -33.28 20.08
N GLY A 554 -13.76 -33.40 21.29
CA GLY A 554 -12.57 -34.20 21.58
C GLY A 554 -12.85 -35.68 21.82
N GLU A 555 -13.83 -36.29 21.17
CA GLU A 555 -13.96 -37.76 21.16
C GLU A 555 -14.37 -38.27 19.77
N VAL A 556 -13.39 -38.88 19.10
CA VAL A 556 -13.48 -39.88 18.02
C VAL A 556 -14.24 -39.49 16.74
N ALA A 557 -13.51 -39.11 15.68
CA ALA A 557 -13.87 -39.47 14.30
C ALA A 557 -12.71 -39.27 13.30
N THR A 558 -12.35 -40.36 12.60
CA THR A 558 -11.63 -40.40 11.32
C THR A 558 -12.41 -39.73 10.17
N PRO A 559 -11.78 -39.44 9.01
CA PRO A 559 -12.04 -38.24 8.23
C PRO A 559 -13.35 -38.31 7.43
N SER A 560 -14.20 -37.30 7.60
CA SER A 560 -15.45 -37.16 6.85
C SER A 560 -15.53 -35.80 6.17
N ARG A 561 -15.88 -35.85 4.88
CA ARG A 561 -16.14 -34.75 3.95
C ARG A 561 -16.94 -33.61 4.59
N PHE A 562 -16.46 -32.37 4.41
CA PHE A 562 -17.25 -31.17 4.70
C PHE A 562 -18.39 -31.04 3.68
N HIS A 563 -19.63 -31.07 4.16
CA HIS A 563 -20.83 -30.65 3.42
C HIS A 563 -21.00 -29.13 3.57
N ILE A 564 -21.18 -28.44 2.44
CA ILE A 564 -21.54 -27.01 2.37
C ILE A 564 -23.07 -26.90 2.47
N TYR A 565 -23.58 -26.03 3.34
CA TYR A 565 -24.99 -25.66 3.37
C TYR A 565 -25.24 -24.51 2.38
N ARG A 566 -26.27 -24.66 1.53
CA ARG A 566 -26.81 -23.64 0.61
C ARG A 566 -28.05 -23.05 1.29
N GLU A 567 -28.11 -21.73 1.50
CA GLU A 567 -29.35 -21.04 1.84
C GLU A 567 -29.94 -20.46 0.55
N ASP A 568 -31.12 -20.95 0.15
CA ASP A 568 -31.85 -20.48 -1.02
C ASP A 568 -32.63 -19.20 -0.67
N ALA A 569 -32.45 -18.13 -1.45
CA ALA A 569 -33.25 -16.92 -1.38
C ALA A 569 -34.50 -17.04 -2.28
N GLU A 570 -35.69 -16.99 -1.69
CA GLU A 570 -36.96 -16.94 -2.41
C GLU A 570 -37.22 -15.55 -3.02
N TYR A 571 -37.64 -15.57 -4.28
CA TYR A 571 -38.10 -14.44 -5.09
C TYR A 571 -39.50 -13.94 -4.66
N GLY A 572 -39.72 -12.62 -4.77
CA GLY A 572 -41.05 -12.03 -4.81
C GLY A 572 -41.06 -10.73 -5.62
N TRP A 573 -41.62 -10.78 -6.83
CA TRP A 573 -42.04 -9.62 -7.63
C TRP A 573 -43.56 -9.47 -7.49
N GLU A 574 -44.06 -8.25 -7.31
CA GLU A 574 -45.34 -7.82 -7.90
C GLU A 574 -45.45 -6.29 -7.97
N CYS A 575 -45.91 -5.81 -9.14
CA CYS A 575 -46.22 -4.43 -9.50
C CYS A 575 -47.64 -4.03 -9.05
N GLY A 576 -47.90 -2.73 -8.84
CA GLY A 576 -49.27 -2.20 -9.00
C GLY A 576 -49.63 -0.86 -8.34
N SER A 577 -49.46 0.23 -9.11
CA SER A 577 -50.41 1.34 -9.36
C SER A 577 -51.30 1.99 -8.27
N ASN A 578 -51.26 3.34 -8.30
CA ASN A 578 -52.37 4.35 -8.19
C ASN A 578 -52.91 4.83 -6.82
N GLY A 579 -53.14 6.16 -6.75
CA GLY A 579 -54.01 6.87 -5.78
C GLY A 579 -53.28 8.07 -5.11
N GLU A 580 -53.31 9.28 -5.67
CA GLU A 580 -54.26 10.38 -5.42
C GLU A 580 -54.23 11.00 -3.98
N PHE A 581 -53.95 12.31 -3.97
CA PHE A 581 -53.96 13.36 -2.92
C PHE A 581 -55.34 13.55 -2.20
N PRO A 582 -55.61 14.51 -1.25
CA PRO A 582 -54.83 15.59 -0.57
C PRO A 582 -55.18 15.74 0.99
N PRO A 583 -55.36 16.93 1.63
CA PRO A 583 -54.35 17.81 2.29
C PRO A 583 -54.70 18.29 3.75
N GLU A 584 -53.87 19.20 4.30
CA GLU A 584 -54.14 20.18 5.41
C GLU A 584 -54.37 19.58 6.84
N ALA A 585 -54.06 20.20 7.99
CA ALA A 585 -53.74 21.57 8.42
C ALA A 585 -52.98 21.58 9.79
N GLU A 586 -52.38 22.73 10.13
CA GLU A 586 -52.42 23.51 11.40
C GLU A 586 -52.57 22.74 12.77
N ASP A 587 -51.96 23.09 13.92
CA ASP A 587 -51.48 24.37 14.41
C ASP A 587 -50.74 24.22 15.78
N GLU A 588 -50.05 25.31 16.16
CA GLU A 588 -49.86 25.85 17.53
C GLU A 588 -49.18 25.05 18.69
N HIS A 589 -48.02 25.55 19.16
CA HIS A 589 -47.89 26.28 20.45
C HIS A 589 -46.43 26.69 20.76
N SER A 590 -46.21 28.01 20.84
CA SER A 590 -45.17 28.71 21.65
C SER A 590 -45.69 28.83 23.11
N PRO A 591 -44.92 29.19 24.18
CA PRO A 591 -43.92 30.28 24.16
C PRO A 591 -42.74 30.30 25.20
N LYS A 592 -41.79 31.21 24.89
CA LYS A 592 -41.10 32.23 25.73
C LYS A 592 -39.93 31.91 26.71
N GLU A 593 -38.83 32.61 26.39
CA GLU A 593 -37.98 33.52 27.21
C GLU A 593 -37.15 33.01 28.40
N LYS A 594 -35.82 33.22 28.31
CA LYS A 594 -35.11 34.29 29.07
C LYS A 594 -33.65 34.46 28.64
N GLN A 595 -33.25 35.71 28.38
CA GLN A 595 -31.86 36.17 28.36
C GLN A 595 -31.26 36.14 29.79
N PRO A 596 -29.93 36.31 29.92
CA PRO A 596 -29.49 37.63 30.35
C PRO A 596 -28.26 38.19 29.62
N GLN A 597 -28.14 39.51 29.82
CA GLN A 597 -27.23 40.50 29.27
C GLN A 597 -25.85 40.55 29.96
N GLY A 598 -24.91 41.22 29.28
CA GLY A 598 -23.69 41.84 29.81
C GLY A 598 -22.57 41.78 28.77
N GLY A 599 -22.25 42.80 27.97
CA GLY A 599 -21.88 44.17 28.35
C GLY A 599 -20.42 44.18 28.82
N ILE A 600 -19.43 44.63 28.03
CA ILE A 600 -18.79 45.96 28.18
C ILE A 600 -17.89 46.29 26.96
N LYS A 601 -17.96 47.56 26.56
CA LYS A 601 -17.18 48.40 25.62
C LYS A 601 -15.66 48.42 25.97
N GLY A 602 -14.69 48.77 25.14
CA GLY A 602 -14.62 49.38 23.82
C GLY A 602 -13.21 49.92 23.54
N ASN A 603 -12.94 50.18 22.25
CA ASN A 603 -12.00 51.14 21.63
C ASN A 603 -10.55 51.28 22.13
N LYS A 604 -9.59 51.12 21.19
CA LYS A 604 -8.74 52.24 20.72
C LYS A 604 -7.99 51.91 19.42
N LEU A 605 -8.12 52.83 18.46
CA LEU A 605 -7.24 53.04 17.29
C LEU A 605 -5.81 53.43 17.73
N LYS A 606 -4.81 53.07 16.89
CA LYS A 606 -3.71 53.90 16.33
C LYS A 606 -2.82 52.97 15.45
N GLN A 607 -2.83 53.10 14.12
CA GLN A 607 -1.97 53.93 13.25
C GLN A 607 -0.45 53.68 13.38
N ASN A 608 0.10 53.25 12.23
CA ASN A 608 1.44 53.43 11.64
C ASN A 608 2.71 53.25 12.49
N ASP A 609 3.64 52.42 12.00
CA ASP A 609 4.91 52.95 11.50
C ASP A 609 5.68 51.99 10.57
N GLN A 610 6.32 52.60 9.59
CA GLN A 610 7.25 52.06 8.59
C GLN A 610 8.63 51.77 9.18
N ARG A 611 9.43 50.98 8.44
CA ARG A 611 10.92 50.89 8.31
C ARG A 611 11.35 49.42 8.39
N ALA A 612 12.21 48.88 7.54
CA ALA A 612 13.01 49.38 6.42
C ALA A 612 13.26 48.21 5.45
#